data_AF-A0A952RG50-F1
#
_entry.id   AF-A0A952RG50-F1
#
_cell.length_a   1.000
_cell.length_b   1.000
_cell.length_c   1.000
_cell.angle_alpha   90.00
_cell.angle_beta   90.00
_cell.angle_gamma   90.00
#
_symmetry.space_group_name_H-M   'P 1'
#
loop_
_entity.id
_entity.type
_entity.pdbx_description
1 polymer ?
#
loop_
_entity_poly.entity_id
_entity_poly.type
_entity_poly.pdbx_seq_one_letter_code
_entity_poly.pdbx_strand_id
1 'polypeptide(L)'
;MVPVRVTVMVGRKVMPVDDVRDASVKTALKQAAKDVGARLAAAKCPTHGKGPTDVRLHFDAGGNGDLKYESCCEELGKAVSKLV
;
A
#
# COMPACT_ATOMS: atom_id res chain seq x y z
N MET A 1 9.32 -3.90 8.84
CA MET A 1 7.98 -3.73 8.26
C MET A 1 7.92 -2.32 7.68
N VAL A 2 7.56 -2.18 6.40
CA VAL A 2 7.48 -0.84 5.76
C VAL A 2 6.18 -0.16 6.23
N PRO A 3 6.22 1.08 6.73
CA PRO A 3 5.02 1.79 7.14
C PRO A 3 4.16 2.10 5.90
N VAL A 4 2.94 1.58 5.86
CA VAL A 4 1.97 1.80 4.77
C VAL A 4 0.86 2.73 5.25
N ARG A 5 0.69 3.86 4.57
CA ARG A 5 -0.45 4.76 4.80
C ARG A 5 -1.64 4.27 4.00
N VAL A 6 -2.77 4.02 4.66
CA VAL A 6 -3.96 3.42 4.04
C VAL A 6 -5.08 4.44 3.99
N THR A 7 -5.63 4.64 2.81
CA THR A 7 -6.82 5.44 2.58
C THR A 7 -7.87 4.62 1.85
N VAL A 8 -9.14 4.94 2.05
CA VAL A 8 -10.26 4.29 1.38
C VAL A 8 -11.28 5.32 0.95
N MET A 9 -11.86 5.12 -0.22
CA MET A 9 -13.01 5.87 -0.69
C MET A 9 -14.30 5.22 -0.16
N VAL A 10 -15.04 5.96 0.67
CA VAL A 10 -16.36 5.55 1.16
C VAL A 10 -17.38 6.52 0.57
N GLY A 11 -18.21 6.02 -0.34
CA GLY A 11 -19.13 6.84 -1.13
C GLY A 11 -18.37 7.82 -2.03
N ARG A 12 -18.38 9.12 -1.68
CA ARG A 12 -17.68 10.19 -2.42
C ARG A 12 -16.50 10.80 -1.65
N LYS A 13 -16.13 10.24 -0.49
CA LYS A 13 -15.07 10.80 0.37
C LYS A 13 -13.92 9.83 0.50
N VAL A 14 -12.69 10.34 0.31
CA VAL A 14 -11.47 9.62 0.66
C VAL A 14 -11.15 9.91 2.12
N MET A 15 -10.95 8.87 2.91
CA MET A 15 -10.64 8.99 4.33
C MET A 15 -9.55 7.98 4.74
N PRO A 16 -8.77 8.25 5.79
CA PRO A 16 -7.84 7.27 6.33
C PRO A 16 -8.60 6.07 6.88
N VAL A 17 -7.98 4.89 6.85
CA VAL A 17 -8.59 3.64 7.35
C VAL A 17 -8.99 3.72 8.82
N ASP A 18 -8.37 4.60 9.60
CA ASP A 18 -8.69 4.79 11.01
C ASP A 18 -10.04 5.48 11.25
N ASP A 19 -10.52 6.27 10.29
CA ASP A 19 -11.80 6.98 10.35
C ASP A 19 -12.97 6.13 9.80
N VAL A 20 -12.70 4.93 9.29
CA VAL A 20 -13.72 3.99 8.83
C VAL A 20 -14.54 3.51 10.03
N ARG A 21 -15.86 3.76 9.98
CA ARG A 21 -16.80 3.40 11.05
C ARG A 21 -17.02 1.89 11.19
N ASP A 22 -17.01 1.17 10.08
CA ASP A 22 -17.22 -0.28 10.08
C ASP A 22 -15.93 -1.01 10.50
N ALA A 23 -15.98 -1.69 11.64
CA ALA A 23 -14.85 -2.40 12.21
C ALA A 23 -14.39 -3.61 11.37
N SER A 24 -15.31 -4.25 10.65
CA SER A 24 -15.00 -5.39 9.78
C SER A 24 -14.22 -4.93 8.55
N VAL A 25 -14.69 -3.86 7.91
CA VAL A 25 -14.01 -3.22 6.77
C VAL A 25 -12.65 -2.68 7.20
N LYS A 26 -12.59 -1.97 8.35
CA LYS A 26 -11.33 -1.47 8.91
C LYS A 26 -10.31 -2.58 9.14
N THR A 27 -10.74 -3.71 9.70
CA THR A 27 -9.86 -4.87 9.94
C THR A 27 -9.35 -5.46 8.63
N ALA A 28 -10.23 -5.66 7.64
CA ALA A 28 -9.87 -6.20 6.34
C ALA A 28 -8.88 -5.31 5.60
N LEU A 29 -9.12 -3.99 5.56
CA LEU A 29 -8.24 -3.02 4.91
C LEU A 29 -6.88 -2.92 5.61
N LYS A 30 -6.86 -2.97 6.94
CA LYS A 30 -5.61 -3.02 7.71
C LYS A 30 -4.84 -4.30 7.44
N GLN A 31 -5.51 -5.44 7.32
CA GLN A 31 -4.87 -6.72 7.00
C GLN A 31 -4.26 -6.67 5.60
N ALA A 32 -5.01 -6.23 4.60
CA ALA A 32 -4.52 -6.06 3.23
C ALA A 32 -3.28 -5.14 3.18
N ALA A 33 -3.30 -4.03 3.93
CA ALA A 33 -2.16 -3.13 4.03
C ALA A 33 -0.94 -3.77 4.72
N LYS A 34 -1.14 -4.60 5.74
CA LYS A 34 -0.06 -5.37 6.37
C LYS A 34 0.55 -6.36 5.39
N ASP A 35 -0.28 -7.06 4.62
CA ASP A 35 0.18 -8.06 3.64
C ASP A 35 0.98 -7.39 2.53
N VAL A 36 0.50 -6.26 2.00
CA VAL A 36 1.24 -5.44 1.03
C VAL A 36 2.55 -4.92 1.65
N GLY A 37 2.51 -4.38 2.87
CA GLY A 37 3.70 -3.91 3.58
C GLY A 37 4.73 -5.00 3.84
N ALA A 38 4.30 -6.24 4.07
CA ALA A 38 5.18 -7.40 4.21
C ALA A 38 5.84 -7.79 2.89
N ARG A 39 5.07 -7.83 1.79
CA ARG A 39 5.59 -8.08 0.44
C ARG A 39 6.60 -7.00 0.02
N LEU A 40 6.27 -5.74 0.26
CA LEU A 40 7.15 -4.60 -0.03
C LEU A 40 8.41 -4.59 0.84
N ALA A 41 8.37 -5.13 2.05
CA ALA A 41 9.56 -5.25 2.90
C ALA A 41 10.61 -6.22 2.31
N ALA A 42 10.17 -7.18 1.50
CA ALA A 42 11.06 -8.06 0.75
C ALA A 42 11.57 -7.41 -0.55
N ALA A 43 10.92 -6.34 -1.03
CA ALA A 43 11.32 -5.64 -2.24
C ALA A 43 12.55 -4.75 -2.00
N LYS A 44 13.60 -4.93 -2.79
CA LYS A 44 14.78 -4.06 -2.83
C LYS A 44 15.14 -3.75 -4.28
N CYS A 45 15.56 -2.52 -4.56
CA CYS A 45 16.15 -2.15 -5.87
C CYS A 45 17.44 -2.96 -6.00
N PRO A 46 17.60 -3.79 -7.04
CA PRO A 46 18.82 -4.58 -7.23
C PRO A 46 20.06 -3.69 -7.45
N THR A 47 19.86 -2.46 -7.94
CA THR A 47 20.93 -1.50 -8.24
C THR A 47 21.44 -0.76 -6.99
N HIS A 48 20.54 -0.37 -6.08
CA HIS A 48 20.87 0.53 -4.97
C HIS A 48 20.66 -0.10 -3.58
N GLY A 49 20.06 -1.30 -3.51
CA GLY A 49 19.73 -1.99 -2.25
C GLY A 49 18.62 -1.32 -1.42
N LYS A 50 18.01 -0.24 -1.93
CA LYS A 50 16.95 0.52 -1.24
C LYS A 50 15.58 -0.08 -1.51
N GLY A 51 14.73 -0.12 -0.48
CA GLY A 51 13.33 -0.51 -0.59
C GLY A 51 12.42 0.69 -0.93
N PRO A 52 11.13 0.44 -1.21
CA PRO A 52 10.15 1.50 -1.46
C PRO A 52 9.92 2.32 -0.18
N THR A 53 9.87 3.65 -0.34
CA THR A 53 9.58 4.61 0.75
C THR A 53 8.23 5.28 0.51
N ASP A 54 7.68 5.91 1.55
CA ASP A 54 6.38 6.60 1.50
C ASP A 54 5.27 5.78 0.82
N VAL A 55 5.08 4.54 1.29
CA VAL A 55 4.09 3.63 0.72
C VAL A 55 2.69 4.08 1.11
N ARG A 56 1.82 4.25 0.11
CA ARG A 56 0.43 4.68 0.22
C ARG A 56 -0.45 3.70 -0.53
N LEU A 57 -1.42 3.13 0.15
CA LEU A 57 -2.41 2.22 -0.43
C LEU A 57 -3.77 2.90 -0.39
N HIS A 58 -4.39 3.07 -1.54
CA HIS A 58 -5.71 3.66 -1.70
C HIS A 58 -6.71 2.62 -2.19
N PHE A 59 -7.80 2.41 -1.47
CA PHE A 59 -8.89 1.55 -1.92
C PHE A 59 -10.03 2.38 -2.49
N ASP A 60 -10.47 2.08 -3.71
CA ASP A 60 -11.66 2.70 -4.29
C ASP A 60 -12.96 2.08 -3.75
N ALA A 61 -14.11 2.64 -4.16
CA ALA A 61 -15.42 2.16 -3.73
C ALA A 61 -15.77 0.75 -4.26
N GLY A 62 -15.07 0.27 -5.30
CA GLY A 62 -15.20 -1.08 -5.84
C GLY A 62 -14.29 -2.10 -5.15
N GLY A 63 -13.44 -1.66 -4.22
CA GLY A 63 -12.46 -2.51 -3.54
C GLY A 63 -11.15 -2.69 -4.32
N ASN A 64 -10.93 -1.96 -5.42
CA ASN A 64 -9.63 -1.97 -6.11
C ASN A 64 -8.61 -1.17 -5.30
N GLY A 65 -7.43 -1.75 -5.11
CA GLY A 65 -6.32 -1.10 -4.42
C GLY A 65 -5.34 -0.46 -5.41
N ASP A 66 -5.11 0.84 -5.28
CA ASP A 66 -4.04 1.59 -5.94
C ASP A 66 -2.87 1.76 -4.98
N LEU A 67 -1.69 1.26 -5.37
CA LEU A 67 -0.47 1.32 -4.59
C LEU A 67 0.46 2.40 -5.14
N LYS A 68 0.79 3.39 -4.31
CA LYS A 68 1.79 4.43 -4.59
C LYS A 68 2.95 4.33 -3.62
N TYR A 69 4.15 4.63 -4.09
CA TYR A 69 5.36 4.67 -3.29
C TYR A 69 6.42 5.49 -4.00
N GLU A 70 7.38 5.98 -3.24
CA GLU A 70 8.59 6.56 -3.79
C GLU A 70 9.58 5.45 -4.17
N SER A 71 10.11 5.57 -5.39
CA SER A 71 11.11 4.66 -5.92
C SER A 71 12.44 5.37 -6.09
N CYS A 72 13.54 4.67 -5.76
CA CYS A 72 14.88 5.19 -6.01
C CYS A 72 15.32 5.05 -7.47
N CYS A 73 14.64 4.20 -8.24
CA CYS A 73 15.05 3.73 -9.57
C CYS A 73 13.84 3.06 -10.27
N GLU A 74 13.81 3.00 -11.60
CA GLU A 74 12.79 2.25 -12.35
C GLU A 74 12.83 0.74 -12.06
N GLU A 75 14.02 0.19 -11.79
CA GLU A 75 14.22 -1.22 -11.45
C GLU A 75 13.51 -1.63 -10.16
N LEU A 76 13.36 -0.70 -9.21
CA LEU A 76 12.54 -0.94 -8.02
C LEU A 76 11.08 -1.06 -8.40
N GLY A 77 10.61 -0.19 -9.32
CA GLY A 77 9.27 -0.26 -9.89
C GLY A 77 8.99 -1.65 -10.44
N LYS A 78 9.91 -2.17 -11.27
CA LYS A 78 9.84 -3.53 -11.83
C LYS A 78 9.88 -4.62 -10.76
N ALA A 79 10.68 -4.45 -9.71
CA ALA A 79 10.76 -5.42 -8.62
C ALA A 79 9.44 -5.46 -7.81
N VAL A 80 8.84 -4.30 -7.52
CA VAL A 80 7.58 -4.19 -6.79
C VAL A 80 6.40 -4.68 -7.62
N SER A 81 6.32 -4.35 -8.92
CA SER A 81 5.26 -4.83 -9.82
C SER A 81 5.23 -6.35 -10.00
N LYS A 82 6.30 -7.07 -9.65
CA LYS A 82 6.31 -8.54 -9.64
C LYS A 82 5.75 -9.14 -8.34
N LEU A 83 5.61 -8.33 -7.30
CA LEU A 83 5.25 -8.76 -5.95
C LEU A 83 3.79 -8.44 -5.58
N VAL A 84 3.17 -7.49 -6.26
CA VAL A 84 1.83 -6.95 -5.95
C VAL A 84 0.88 -7.19 -7.11
#